data_AF-A0A6I6G828-F1
#
_entry.id   AF-A0A6I6G828-F1
#
_cell.length_a   1.000
_cell.length_b   1.000
_cell.length_c   1.000
_cell.angle_alpha   90.00
_cell.angle_beta   90.00
_cell.angle_gamma   90.00
#
_symmetry.space_group_name_H-M   'P 1'
#
loop_
_entity.id
_entity.type
_entity.pdbx_description
1 polymer ?
#
loop_
_entity_poly.entity_id
_entity_poly.type
_entity_poly.pdbx_seq_one_letter_code
_entity_poly.pdbx_strand_id
1 'polypeptide(L)'
;MYSVTIQGKTYQLNFPEATVVHANKYNGSVGIYIWHLFGSNAYQDVVFKLKNTQKDVPLTLTNGDLPLYTTQQVKLICLDDLVVGYVDVQSNRYHYLNRNFLRLLGIGSNLPIAFLMLAILLVILSFLIPGEYQQDTLLSTFLLCILFVIYRFLHNKWIERLLDKALQ
;
A
#
# COMPACT_ATOMS: atom_id res chain seq x y z
N MET A 1 0.76 8.05 -24.32
CA MET A 1 -0.09 7.79 -23.13
C MET A 1 0.01 6.31 -22.86
N TYR A 2 0.56 5.94 -21.70
CA TYR A 2 0.64 4.54 -21.30
C TYR A 2 -0.62 4.21 -20.48
N SER A 3 -1.13 3.01 -20.62
CA SER A 3 -2.28 2.56 -19.82
C SER A 3 -1.99 1.17 -19.26
N VAL A 4 -2.46 0.93 -18.04
CA VAL A 4 -2.28 -0.33 -17.34
C VAL A 4 -3.64 -0.83 -16.89
N THR A 5 -3.97 -2.06 -17.29
CA THR A 5 -5.21 -2.71 -16.87
C THR A 5 -4.94 -3.58 -15.65
N ILE A 6 -5.54 -3.24 -14.51
CA ILE A 6 -5.44 -3.98 -13.26
C ILE A 6 -6.85 -4.45 -12.90
N GLN A 7 -7.06 -5.77 -12.87
CA GLN A 7 -8.34 -6.40 -12.56
C GLN A 7 -9.53 -5.85 -13.39
N GLY A 8 -9.32 -5.67 -14.69
CA GLY A 8 -10.38 -5.20 -15.60
C GLY A 8 -10.66 -3.70 -15.56
N LYS A 9 -10.01 -2.95 -14.66
CA LYS A 9 -10.01 -1.48 -14.68
C LYS A 9 -8.74 -0.96 -15.34
N THR A 10 -8.91 -0.11 -16.34
CA THR A 10 -7.80 0.54 -17.05
C THR A 10 -7.47 1.87 -16.38
N TYR A 11 -6.21 2.03 -16.01
CA TYR A 11 -5.66 3.25 -15.43
C TYR A 11 -4.75 3.92 -16.44
N GLN A 12 -4.82 5.25 -16.55
CA GLN A 12 -3.91 6.04 -17.38
C GLN A 12 -2.65 6.37 -16.59
N LEU A 13 -1.49 6.06 -17.16
CA LEU A 13 -0.20 6.43 -16.57
C LEU A 13 0.19 7.84 -17.01
N ASN A 14 0.43 8.70 -16.02
CA ASN A 14 0.91 10.06 -16.23
C ASN A 14 2.20 10.29 -15.43
N PHE A 15 3.10 11.09 -15.99
CA PHE A 15 4.43 11.38 -15.44
C PHE A 15 4.67 12.88 -15.26
N PRO A 16 3.87 13.58 -14.44
CA PRO A 16 4.04 15.02 -14.30
C PRO A 16 5.34 15.32 -13.54
N GLU A 17 6.09 16.30 -14.04
CA GLU A 17 7.26 16.81 -13.33
C GLU A 17 6.84 17.61 -12.11
N ALA A 18 7.49 17.36 -10.99
CA ALA A 18 7.23 18.03 -9.73
C ALA A 18 8.53 18.37 -8.99
N THR A 19 8.42 19.27 -8.03
CA THR A 19 9.48 19.57 -7.06
C THR A 19 8.93 19.35 -5.67
N VAL A 20 9.70 18.70 -4.81
CA VAL A 20 9.35 18.55 -3.39
C VAL A 20 9.51 19.91 -2.72
N VAL A 21 8.42 20.53 -2.28
CA VAL A 21 8.47 21.83 -1.59
C VAL A 21 8.44 21.69 -0.07
N HIS A 22 7.97 20.55 0.41
CA HIS A 22 8.00 20.19 1.82
C HIS A 22 8.18 18.68 1.96
N ALA A 23 9.04 18.26 2.89
CA ALA A 23 9.20 16.87 3.28
C ALA A 23 9.53 16.82 4.78
N ASN A 24 8.62 16.26 5.58
CA ASN A 24 8.79 16.09 7.01
C ASN A 24 8.67 14.61 7.37
N LYS A 25 9.68 14.07 8.06
CA LYS A 25 9.71 12.69 8.54
C LYS A 25 9.54 12.69 10.05
N TYR A 26 8.59 11.90 10.55
CA TYR A 26 8.35 11.76 11.97
C TYR A 26 7.88 10.34 12.30
N ASN A 27 8.19 9.90 13.51
CA ASN A 27 7.63 8.65 14.03
C ASN A 27 6.33 8.98 14.76
N GLY A 28 5.23 8.38 14.32
CA GLY A 28 3.98 8.45 15.03
C GLY A 28 3.95 7.33 16.07
N SER A 29 4.26 7.66 17.31
CA SER A 29 3.96 6.76 18.43
C SER A 29 2.47 6.84 18.72
N VAL A 30 1.67 5.92 18.18
CA VAL A 30 0.27 5.80 18.59
C VAL A 30 0.27 5.16 19.99
N GLY A 31 -0.22 5.91 20.97
CA GLY A 31 -0.28 5.51 22.37
C GLY A 31 -1.07 4.22 22.56
N ILE A 32 -0.34 3.13 22.81
CA ILE A 32 -0.58 1.98 23.69
C ILE A 32 0.72 1.17 23.56
N TYR A 33 1.43 0.97 24.67
CA TYR A 33 2.81 0.43 24.73
C TYR A 33 2.99 -0.92 24.01
N ILE A 34 1.91 -1.69 23.80
CA ILE A 34 1.90 -3.00 23.15
C ILE A 34 2.15 -2.91 21.63
N TRP A 35 1.78 -1.80 20.97
CA TRP A 35 1.96 -1.64 19.52
C TRP A 35 3.42 -1.39 19.11
N HIS A 36 4.28 -0.96 20.05
CA HIS A 36 5.71 -0.76 19.78
C HIS A 36 6.45 -2.08 19.47
N LEU A 37 5.87 -3.23 19.86
CA LEU A 37 6.33 -4.57 19.50
C LEU A 37 5.93 -4.97 18.06
N PHE A 38 4.96 -4.29 17.45
CA PHE A 38 4.44 -4.58 16.10
C PHE A 38 4.92 -3.59 15.03
N GLY A 39 5.82 -2.66 15.39
CA GLY A 39 6.55 -1.78 14.47
C GLY A 39 6.28 -0.29 14.70
N SER A 40 7.33 0.52 14.65
CA SER A 40 7.22 1.98 14.58
C SER A 40 6.69 2.37 13.21
N ASN A 41 5.53 3.03 13.15
CA ASN A 41 5.07 3.61 11.90
C ASN A 41 5.84 4.91 11.64
N ALA A 42 6.78 4.87 10.70
CA ALA A 42 7.41 6.07 10.17
C ALA A 42 6.41 6.77 9.24
N TYR A 43 6.08 8.01 9.56
CA TYR A 43 5.25 8.87 8.74
C TYR A 43 6.14 9.87 8.00
N GLN A 44 5.75 10.16 6.77
CA GLN A 44 6.41 11.17 5.98
C GLN A 44 5.36 12.02 5.27
N ASP A 45 5.23 13.28 5.70
CA ASP A 45 4.37 14.26 5.06
C ASP A 45 5.17 14.99 3.98
N VAL A 46 4.67 14.93 2.75
CA VAL A 46 5.33 15.47 1.57
C VAL A 46 4.35 16.35 0.81
N VAL A 47 4.83 17.47 0.30
CA VAL A 47 4.09 18.31 -0.65
C VAL A 47 4.89 18.38 -1.93
N PHE A 48 4.29 17.89 -3.02
CA PHE A 48 4.84 18.01 -4.36
C PHE A 48 4.20 19.20 -5.08
N LYS A 49 5.02 20.06 -5.65
CA LYS A 49 4.55 21.16 -6.49
C LYS A 49 4.76 20.80 -7.95
N LEU A 50 3.67 20.68 -8.70
CA LEU A 50 3.70 20.35 -10.12
C LEU A 50 4.29 21.51 -10.93
N LYS A 51 5.26 21.25 -11.81
CA LYS A 51 5.93 22.31 -12.60
C LYS A 51 4.96 23.02 -13.55
N ASN A 52 4.13 22.25 -14.25
CA ASN A 52 3.26 22.77 -15.32
C ASN A 52 2.07 23.57 -14.79
N THR A 53 1.48 23.15 -13.67
CA THR A 53 0.26 23.76 -13.13
C THR A 53 0.50 24.59 -11.89
N GLN A 54 1.72 24.54 -11.31
CA GLN A 54 2.06 25.15 -10.01
C GLN A 54 1.15 24.69 -8.85
N LYS A 55 0.40 23.60 -9.05
CA LYS A 55 -0.51 23.03 -8.06
C LYS A 55 0.26 22.21 -7.04
N ASP A 56 -0.11 22.37 -5.77
CA ASP A 56 0.42 21.57 -4.68
C ASP A 56 -0.37 20.27 -4.50
N VAL A 57 0.36 19.17 -4.30
CA VAL A 57 -0.16 17.82 -4.11
C VAL A 57 0.37 17.32 -2.75
N PRO A 58 -0.40 17.51 -1.67
CA PRO A 58 -0.04 17.01 -0.35
C PRO A 58 -0.28 15.50 -0.25
N LEU A 59 0.68 14.78 0.33
CA LEU A 59 0.64 13.34 0.54
C LEU A 59 1.23 12.99 1.90
N THR A 60 0.50 12.19 2.67
CA THR A 60 1.00 11.56 3.89
C THR A 60 1.35 10.11 3.59
N LEU A 61 2.61 9.76 3.78
CA LEU A 61 3.14 8.43 3.52
C LEU A 61 3.34 7.69 4.83
N THR A 62 2.91 6.44 4.88
CA THR A 62 3.08 5.55 6.04
C THR A 62 4.06 4.44 5.69
N ASN A 63 5.02 4.18 6.57
CA ASN A 63 6.03 3.11 6.43
C ASN A 63 6.91 3.25 5.17
N GLY A 64 7.20 4.50 4.78
CA GLY A 64 8.13 4.83 3.71
C GLY A 64 9.28 5.65 4.26
N ASP A 65 10.44 5.03 4.49
CA ASP A 65 11.67 5.81 4.59
C ASP A 65 12.16 6.09 3.17
N LEU A 66 11.47 7.02 2.51
CA LEU A 66 11.76 7.36 1.11
C LEU A 66 12.80 8.47 1.08
N PRO A 67 13.78 8.42 0.18
CA PRO A 67 14.76 9.48 -0.01
C PRO A 67 14.12 10.66 -0.74
N LEU A 68 13.21 11.35 -0.03
CA LEU A 68 12.55 12.58 -0.45
C LEU A 68 13.09 13.75 0.37
N TYR A 69 13.64 14.74 -0.33
CA TYR A 69 14.21 15.94 0.27
C TYR A 69 13.60 17.19 -0.33
N THR A 70 13.48 18.25 0.46
CA THR A 70 13.04 19.56 -0.03
C THR A 70 13.93 20.00 -1.19
N THR A 71 13.32 20.62 -2.21
CA THR A 71 13.92 21.05 -3.49
C THR A 71 14.31 19.94 -4.47
N GLN A 72 14.12 18.67 -4.12
CA GLN A 72 14.37 17.56 -5.04
C GLN A 72 13.42 17.62 -6.23
N GLN A 73 13.97 17.47 -7.44
CA GLN A 73 13.20 17.35 -8.66
C GLN A 73 12.83 15.89 -8.90
N VAL A 74 11.55 15.65 -9.11
CA VAL A 74 11.01 14.29 -9.29
C VAL A 74 10.04 14.27 -10.47
N LYS A 75 9.90 13.11 -11.10
CA LYS A 75 8.75 12.81 -11.96
C LYS A 75 7.80 11.94 -11.17
N LEU A 76 6.59 12.43 -10.91
CA LEU A 76 5.61 11.61 -10.21
C LEU A 76 5.12 10.50 -11.12
N ILE A 77 4.80 9.34 -10.56
CA ILE A 77 4.14 8.25 -11.25
C ILE A 77 2.69 8.29 -10.78
N CYS A 78 1.80 8.71 -11.68
CA CYS A 78 0.38 8.81 -11.40
C CYS A 78 -0.40 7.74 -12.19
N LEU A 79 -1.32 7.08 -11.51
CA LEU A 79 -2.37 6.26 -12.13
C LEU A 79 -3.67 7.05 -12.03
N ASP A 80 -4.15 7.55 -13.17
CA ASP A 80 -5.16 8.59 -13.26
C ASP A 80 -4.77 9.81 -12.40
N ASP A 81 -5.49 10.07 -11.31
CA ASP A 81 -5.23 11.15 -10.37
C ASP A 81 -4.44 10.71 -9.12
N LEU A 82 -4.10 9.41 -9.02
CA LEU A 82 -3.50 8.83 -7.84
C LEU A 82 -1.98 8.70 -7.97
N VAL A 83 -1.24 9.24 -7.00
CA VAL A 83 0.23 9.15 -6.98
C VAL A 83 0.66 7.80 -6.37
N VAL A 84 1.32 6.96 -7.16
CA VAL A 84 1.80 5.63 -6.73
C VAL A 84 3.30 5.59 -6.45
N GLY A 85 4.05 6.51 -7.04
CA GLY A 85 5.50 6.49 -7.01
C GLY A 85 6.10 7.81 -7.49
N TYR A 86 7.42 7.86 -7.48
CA TYR A 86 8.18 8.92 -8.12
C TYR A 86 9.48 8.37 -8.73
N VAL A 87 10.00 9.08 -9.70
CA VAL A 87 11.33 8.89 -10.26
C VAL A 87 12.19 10.08 -9.84
N ASP A 88 13.30 9.80 -9.17
CA ASP A 88 14.30 10.83 -8.89
C ASP A 88 14.98 11.22 -10.22
N VAL A 89 14.92 12.51 -10.57
CA VAL A 89 15.49 13.01 -11.83
C VAL A 89 17.02 12.93 -11.84
N GLN A 90 17.67 13.03 -10.68
CA GLN A 90 19.13 12.99 -10.58
C GLN A 90 19.66 11.57 -10.69
N SER A 91 19.09 10.64 -9.92
CA SER A 91 19.58 9.26 -9.89
C SER A 91 18.89 8.34 -10.90
N ASN A 92 17.83 8.81 -11.56
CA ASN A 92 16.95 8.03 -12.44
C ASN A 92 16.44 6.74 -11.78
N ARG A 93 16.19 6.79 -10.47
CA ARG A 93 15.71 5.64 -9.68
C ARG A 93 14.23 5.81 -9.37
N TYR A 94 13.52 4.69 -9.47
CA TYR A 94 12.09 4.60 -9.23
C TYR A 94 11.85 4.22 -7.78
N HIS A 95 10.93 4.93 -7.13
CA HIS A 95 10.57 4.74 -5.74
C HIS A 95 9.05 4.70 -5.62
N TYR A 96 8.52 3.58 -5.13
CA TYR A 96 7.10 3.44 -4.87
C TYR A 96 6.72 4.02 -3.50
N LEU A 97 5.64 4.80 -3.47
CA LEU A 97 5.17 5.49 -2.27
C LEU A 97 4.46 4.55 -1.29
N ASN A 98 3.91 3.44 -1.78
CA ASN A 98 3.11 2.53 -0.98
C ASN A 98 3.35 1.09 -1.39
N ARG A 99 3.54 0.19 -0.40
CA ARG A 99 3.68 -1.25 -0.61
C ARG A 99 2.33 -1.98 -0.68
N ASN A 100 1.23 -1.30 -0.37
CA ASN A 100 -0.13 -1.81 -0.40
C ASN A 100 -0.91 -1.26 -1.59
N PHE A 101 -0.43 -1.55 -2.80
CA PHE A 101 -1.07 -1.12 -4.05
C PHE A 101 -2.54 -1.52 -4.17
N LEU A 102 -2.91 -2.71 -3.68
CA LEU A 102 -4.32 -3.15 -3.66
C LEU A 102 -5.23 -2.14 -2.95
N ARG A 103 -4.82 -1.68 -1.76
CA ARG A 103 -5.58 -0.69 -0.98
C ARG A 103 -5.57 0.67 -1.67
N LEU A 104 -4.41 1.06 -2.20
CA LEU A 104 -4.22 2.33 -2.87
C LEU A 104 -5.13 2.48 -4.10
N LEU A 105 -5.26 1.41 -4.90
CA LEU A 105 -6.07 1.40 -6.11
C LEU A 105 -7.58 1.29 -5.86
N GLY A 106 -8.01 1.27 -4.59
CA GLY A 106 -9.40 0.97 -4.24
C GLY A 106 -9.81 -0.45 -4.64
N ILE A 107 -8.84 -1.31 -4.95
CA ILE A 107 -9.04 -2.74 -5.20
C ILE A 107 -9.09 -3.43 -3.83
N GLY A 108 -10.02 -2.97 -3.00
CA GLY A 108 -10.58 -3.78 -1.96
C GLY A 108 -11.57 -4.70 -2.66
N SER A 109 -11.12 -5.87 -3.09
CA SER A 109 -12.09 -6.94 -3.36
C SER A 109 -12.99 -7.08 -2.13
N ASN A 110 -14.24 -7.54 -2.24
CA ASN A 110 -15.04 -7.88 -1.04
C ASN A 110 -14.40 -9.02 -0.20
N LEU A 111 -13.28 -9.54 -0.66
CA LEU A 111 -12.52 -10.65 -0.12
C LEU A 111 -12.05 -10.42 1.33
N PRO A 112 -11.58 -9.25 1.80
CA PRO A 112 -11.24 -9.03 3.21
C PRO A 112 -12.46 -9.13 4.12
N ILE A 113 -13.62 -8.65 3.69
CA ILE A 113 -14.86 -8.72 4.47
C ILE A 113 -15.40 -10.15 4.45
N ALA A 114 -15.51 -10.78 3.29
CA ALA A 114 -15.95 -12.17 3.17
C ALA A 114 -15.02 -13.12 3.95
N PHE A 115 -13.72 -12.87 3.93
CA PHE A 115 -12.71 -13.62 4.66
C PHE A 115 -12.80 -13.39 6.16
N LEU A 116 -13.01 -12.14 6.61
CA LEU A 116 -13.27 -11.82 8.01
C LEU A 116 -14.55 -12.53 8.50
N MET A 117 -15.61 -12.49 7.70
CA MET A 117 -16.88 -13.18 8.02
C MET A 117 -16.69 -14.70 8.09
N LEU A 118 -15.91 -15.29 7.18
CA LEU A 118 -15.57 -16.72 7.21
C LEU A 118 -14.75 -17.09 8.45
N ALA A 119 -13.77 -16.26 8.82
CA ALA A 119 -12.97 -16.47 10.03
C ALA A 119 -13.84 -16.38 11.29
N ILE A 120 -14.72 -15.37 11.39
CA ILE A 120 -15.68 -15.24 12.49
C ILE A 120 -16.60 -16.46 12.57
N LEU A 121 -17.12 -16.93 11.43
CA LEU A 121 -17.96 -18.11 11.36
C LEU A 121 -17.23 -19.37 11.86
N LEU A 122 -15.97 -19.58 11.46
CA LEU A 122 -15.17 -20.72 11.91
C LEU A 122 -14.89 -20.67 13.42
N VAL A 123 -14.66 -19.47 13.98
CA VAL A 123 -14.51 -19.30 15.43
C VAL A 123 -15.83 -19.63 16.14
N ILE A 124 -16.97 -19.16 15.65
CA ILE A 124 -18.27 -19.50 16.26
C ILE A 124 -18.52 -21.01 16.19
N LEU A 125 -18.21 -21.65 15.06
CA LEU A 125 -18.35 -23.09 14.88
C LEU A 125 -17.45 -23.87 15.84
N SER A 126 -16.24 -23.40 16.15
CA SER A 126 -15.34 -24.09 17.08
C SER A 126 -15.92 -24.19 18.50
N PHE A 127 -16.76 -23.25 18.92
CA PHE A 127 -17.45 -23.29 20.22
C PHE A 127 -18.68 -24.22 20.24
N LEU A 128 -19.16 -24.67 19.08
CA LEU A 128 -20.32 -25.56 18.95
C LEU A 128 -19.94 -27.03 18.77
N ILE A 129 -18.66 -27.33 18.55
CA ILE A 129 -18.12 -28.68 18.29
C ILE A 129 -17.58 -29.28 19.61
N PRO A 130 -17.64 -30.61 19.81
CA PRO A 130 -17.03 -31.26 20.98
C PRO A 130 -15.57 -30.87 21.16
N GLY A 131 -15.14 -30.72 22.42
CA GLY A 131 -13.82 -30.19 22.79
C GLY A 131 -12.62 -30.90 22.14
N GLU A 132 -12.77 -32.16 21.75
CA GLU A 132 -11.74 -32.95 21.05
C GLU A 132 -11.35 -32.36 19.68
N TYR A 133 -12.26 -31.65 19.00
CA TYR A 133 -12.01 -31.04 17.67
C TYR A 133 -11.90 -29.51 17.70
N GLN A 134 -12.05 -28.90 18.88
CA GLN A 134 -12.00 -27.45 19.04
C GLN A 134 -10.60 -26.89 18.73
N GLN A 135 -9.55 -27.62 19.08
CA GLN A 135 -8.17 -27.21 18.82
C GLN A 135 -7.84 -27.22 17.32
N ASP A 136 -8.31 -28.23 16.58
CA ASP A 136 -8.12 -28.35 15.12
C ASP A 136 -8.87 -27.26 14.34
N THR A 137 -10.05 -26.86 14.80
CA THR A 137 -10.84 -25.78 14.19
C THR A 137 -10.23 -24.40 14.46
N LEU A 138 -9.66 -24.17 15.65
CA LEU A 138 -8.91 -22.95 15.92
C LEU A 138 -7.61 -22.88 15.09
N LEU A 139 -6.89 -24.00 14.96
CA LEU A 139 -5.69 -24.08 14.13
C LEU A 139 -6.00 -23.82 12.65
N SER A 140 -7.08 -24.41 12.12
CA SER A 140 -7.48 -24.18 10.73
C SER A 140 -7.89 -22.72 10.47
N THR A 141 -8.56 -22.08 11.42
CA THR A 141 -8.87 -20.64 11.36
C THR A 141 -7.61 -19.79 11.34
N PHE A 142 -6.62 -20.13 12.18
CA PHE A 142 -5.34 -19.44 12.19
C PHE A 142 -4.56 -19.61 10.88
N LEU A 143 -4.50 -20.83 10.34
CA LEU A 143 -3.88 -21.12 9.05
C LEU A 143 -4.57 -20.38 7.89
N LEU A 144 -5.90 -20.30 7.93
CA LEU A 144 -6.68 -19.51 6.99
C LEU A 144 -6.16 -18.06 7.00
N CYS A 145 -6.08 -17.43 8.17
CA CYS A 145 -5.59 -16.05 8.31
C CYS A 145 -4.18 -15.85 7.73
N ILE A 146 -3.27 -16.80 7.95
CA ILE A 146 -1.92 -16.78 7.36
C ILE A 146 -2.00 -16.82 5.84
N LEU A 147 -2.81 -17.73 5.27
CA LEU A 147 -2.97 -17.83 3.81
C LEU A 147 -3.49 -16.54 3.19
N PHE A 148 -4.39 -15.82 3.87
CA PHE A 148 -4.87 -14.52 3.40
C PHE A 148 -3.77 -13.45 3.41
N VAL A 149 -2.93 -13.41 4.44
CA VAL A 149 -1.78 -12.49 4.49
C VAL A 149 -0.81 -12.79 3.34
N ILE A 150 -0.51 -14.07 3.08
CA ILE A 150 0.35 -14.50 1.97
C ILE A 150 -0.27 -14.11 0.62
N TYR A 151 -1.56 -14.37 0.42
CA TYR A 151 -2.28 -13.99 -0.79
C TYR A 151 -2.17 -12.49 -1.06
N ARG A 152 -2.45 -11.65 -0.06
CA ARG A 152 -2.36 -10.20 -0.17
C ARG A 152 -0.94 -9.74 -0.53
N PHE A 153 0.07 -10.34 0.09
CA PHE A 153 1.47 -10.05 -0.21
C PHE A 153 1.84 -10.38 -1.65
N LEU A 154 1.51 -11.60 -2.11
CA LEU A 154 1.78 -12.04 -3.48
C LEU A 154 1.08 -11.16 -4.51
N HIS A 155 -0.16 -10.77 -4.22
CA HIS A 155 -0.96 -9.95 -5.13
C HIS A 155 -0.42 -8.52 -5.23
N ASN A 156 -0.03 -7.89 -4.12
CA ASN A 156 0.65 -6.59 -4.15
C ASN A 156 1.93 -6.64 -5.00
N LYS A 157 2.73 -7.71 -4.84
CA LYS A 157 3.97 -7.91 -5.61
C LYS A 157 3.69 -8.14 -7.10
N TRP A 158 2.57 -8.78 -7.44
CA TRP A 158 2.16 -8.95 -8.82
C TRP A 158 1.78 -7.61 -9.47
N ILE A 159 1.04 -6.75 -8.77
CA ILE A 159 0.71 -5.39 -9.25
C ILE A 159 1.99 -4.55 -9.42
N GLU A 160 2.90 -4.60 -8.45
CA GLU A 160 4.20 -3.91 -8.52
C GLU A 160 4.97 -4.28 -9.79
N ARG A 161 5.06 -5.59 -10.10
CA ARG A 161 5.70 -6.07 -11.35
C ARG A 161 4.99 -5.61 -12.62
N LEU A 162 3.66 -5.46 -12.59
CA LEU A 162 2.91 -4.91 -13.73
C LEU A 162 3.24 -3.43 -13.94
N LEU A 163 3.36 -2.66 -12.86
CA LEU A 163 3.76 -1.27 -12.92
C LEU A 163 5.20 -1.16 -13.42
N ASP A 164 6.13 -1.97 -12.91
CA ASP A 164 7.53 -1.99 -13.38
C ASP A 164 7.63 -2.22 -14.89
N LYS A 165 6.84 -3.16 -15.43
CA LYS A 165 6.79 -3.44 -16.87
C LYS A 165 6.23 -2.28 -17.69
N ALA A 166 5.33 -1.48 -17.12
CA ALA A 166 4.75 -0.34 -17.80
C ALA A 166 5.63 0.92 -17.71
N LEU A 167 6.63 0.92 -16.84
CA LEU A 167 7.58 2.00 -16.62
C LEU A 167 8.88 1.84 -17.43
N GLN A 168 9.13 0.65 -18.00
CA GLN A 168 10.22 0.34 -18.94
C GLN A 168 9.81 0.61 -20.39
#